data_AF-A0A2D4XCA9-F1
#
_entry.id   AF-A0A2D4XCA9-F1
#
_cell.length_a   1.000
_cell.length_b   1.000
_cell.length_c   1.000
_cell.angle_alpha   90.00
_cell.angle_beta   90.00
_cell.angle_gamma   90.00
#
_symmetry.space_group_name_H-M   'P 1'
#
loop_
_entity.id
_entity.type
_entity.pdbx_description
1 polymer ?
#
loop_
_entity_poly.entity_id
_entity_poly.type
_entity_poly.pdbx_seq_one_letter_code
_entity_poly.pdbx_strand_id
1 'polypeptide(L)'
;MEAMTKRVAESFERMSLPILLVSLLLTGFLAYFLVGSLAFTTDLSSFAPDTDADDAQERIEGAIGTSPHLIYINVKPAVSEDQVANVLEMKALQQLAEDYSMIQSYSEENGFFIDSQINAAEVLERFLEQRNHTGDLSVFNDWREMLDAVLEDEGCGDAIGSDERSIATAAFASSALLHKDLDYSPICDWLESGQGNPTPTASSTLWLIEISGEIESDDRQRHANQIRTMLSGGSILALNRCCALLRWISFNKQSQLSAKGRACLSI
;
A
#
# COMPACT_ATOMS: atom_id res chain seq x y z
N MET A 1 -23.70 27.61 59.62
CA MET A 1 -23.87 27.22 58.20
C MET A 1 -25.08 27.91 57.57
N GLU A 2 -26.27 27.92 58.18
CA GLU A 2 -27.48 28.57 57.62
C GLU A 2 -27.35 30.06 57.28
N ALA A 3 -26.66 30.85 58.10
CA ALA A 3 -26.46 32.28 57.83
C ALA A 3 -25.56 32.54 56.60
N MET A 4 -24.66 31.60 56.29
CA MET A 4 -23.76 31.70 55.13
C MET A 4 -24.50 31.33 53.85
N THR A 5 -25.30 30.26 53.87
CA THR A 5 -26.14 29.86 52.73
C THR A 5 -27.19 30.93 52.40
N LYS A 6 -27.80 31.56 53.40
CA LYS A 6 -28.79 32.63 53.16
C LYS A 6 -28.17 33.87 52.50
N ARG A 7 -26.96 34.26 52.92
CA ARG A 7 -26.22 35.38 52.30
C ARG A 7 -25.78 35.06 50.87
N VAL A 8 -25.38 33.82 50.60
CA VAL A 8 -25.02 33.37 49.25
C VAL A 8 -26.25 33.37 48.34
N ALA A 9 -27.40 32.88 48.82
CA ALA A 9 -28.65 32.87 48.07
C ALA A 9 -29.12 34.29 47.70
N GLU A 10 -29.11 35.22 48.66
CA GLU A 10 -29.50 36.62 48.44
C GLU A 10 -28.54 37.34 47.46
N SER A 11 -27.25 37.01 47.50
CA SER A 11 -26.26 37.52 46.54
C SER A 11 -26.45 36.95 45.13
N PHE A 12 -26.80 35.66 45.02
CA PHE A 12 -27.13 35.00 43.75
C PHE A 12 -28.40 35.56 43.09
N GLU A 13 -29.43 35.81 43.90
CA GLU A 13 -30.68 36.40 43.41
C GLU A 13 -30.45 37.81 42.85
N ARG A 14 -29.67 38.63 43.58
CA ARG A 14 -29.32 40.00 43.16
C ARG A 14 -28.38 40.04 41.95
N MET A 15 -27.52 39.04 41.78
CA MET A 15 -26.56 38.95 40.67
C MET A 15 -26.99 37.96 39.58
N SER A 16 -28.24 37.50 39.59
CA SER A 16 -28.73 36.46 38.67
C SER A 16 -28.56 36.84 37.19
N LEU A 17 -28.91 38.07 36.81
CA LEU A 17 -28.77 38.58 35.44
C LEU A 17 -27.30 38.67 34.97
N PRO A 18 -26.36 39.32 35.71
CA PRO A 18 -24.95 39.35 35.29
C PRO A 18 -24.30 37.97 35.31
N ILE A 19 -24.67 37.09 36.24
CA ILE A 19 -24.18 35.70 36.26
C ILE A 19 -24.61 34.94 35.00
N LEU A 20 -25.86 35.10 34.56
CA LEU A 20 -26.35 34.49 33.32
C LEU A 20 -25.61 35.02 32.09
N LEU A 21 -25.40 36.33 32.00
CA LEU A 21 -24.67 36.94 30.89
C LEU A 21 -23.22 36.47 30.82
N VAL A 22 -22.53 36.41 31.97
CA VAL A 22 -21.16 35.90 32.05
C VAL A 22 -21.09 34.42 31.72
N SER A 23 -22.04 33.61 32.20
CA SER A 23 -22.13 32.19 31.87
C SER A 23 -22.34 31.96 30.37
N LEU A 24 -23.21 32.75 29.74
CA LEU A 24 -23.47 32.67 28.30
C LEU A 24 -22.25 33.11 27.47
N LEU A 25 -21.55 34.16 27.89
CA LEU A 25 -20.29 34.57 27.29
C LEU A 25 -19.19 33.52 27.43
N LEU A 26 -19.05 32.92 28.63
CA LEU A 26 -18.08 31.85 28.88
C LEU A 26 -18.41 30.60 28.06
N THR A 27 -19.69 30.26 27.94
CA THR A 27 -20.16 29.15 27.11
C THR A 27 -19.86 29.41 25.63
N GLY A 28 -20.13 30.62 25.13
CA GLY A 28 -19.80 31.02 23.76
C GLY A 28 -18.30 31.00 23.49
N PHE A 29 -17.50 31.46 24.46
CA PHE A 29 -16.03 31.42 24.38
C PHE A 29 -15.47 30.00 24.34
N LEU A 30 -15.97 29.11 25.21
CA LEU A 30 -15.59 27.70 25.20
C LEU A 30 -16.05 27.00 23.92
N ALA A 31 -17.25 27.30 23.42
CA ALA A 31 -17.74 26.78 22.15
C ALA A 31 -16.88 27.22 20.97
N TYR A 32 -16.43 28.48 20.96
CA TYR A 32 -15.50 28.98 19.94
C TYR A 32 -14.17 28.22 19.95
N PHE A 33 -13.60 27.95 21.14
CA PHE A 33 -12.37 27.18 21.26
C PHE A 33 -12.56 25.72 20.77
N LEU A 34 -13.69 25.09 21.13
CA LEU A 34 -14.01 23.73 20.72
C LEU A 34 -14.18 23.57 19.19
N VAL A 35 -14.73 24.54 18.47
CA VAL A 35 -14.89 24.41 17.01
C VAL A 35 -13.54 24.46 16.28
N GLY A 36 -12.57 25.19 16.81
CA GLY A 36 -11.25 25.35 16.17
C GLY A 36 -10.21 24.28 16.53
N SER A 37 -10.34 23.61 17.68
CA SER A 37 -9.25 22.79 18.25
C SER A 37 -9.55 21.30 18.41
N LEU A 38 -10.66 20.80 17.88
CA LEU A 38 -10.99 19.36 17.94
C LEU A 38 -10.24 18.59 16.86
N ALA A 39 -8.91 18.55 16.96
CA ALA A 39 -8.11 17.53 16.29
C ALA A 39 -8.29 16.21 17.06
N PHE A 40 -9.24 15.40 16.65
CA PHE A 40 -9.35 14.03 17.15
C PHE A 40 -8.28 13.19 16.47
N THR A 41 -7.16 12.97 17.16
CA THR A 41 -6.25 11.89 16.77
C THR A 41 -7.04 10.58 16.86
N THR A 42 -7.31 9.97 15.72
CA THR A 42 -7.97 8.66 15.65
C THR A 42 -6.95 7.54 15.53
N ASP A 43 -5.66 7.87 15.63
CA ASP A 43 -4.61 6.86 15.59
C ASP A 43 -4.61 6.06 16.90
N LEU A 44 -4.74 4.74 16.75
CA LEU A 44 -4.81 3.79 17.86
C LEU A 44 -3.53 3.81 18.72
N SER A 45 -2.38 4.12 18.12
CA SER A 45 -1.10 4.22 18.83
C SER A 45 -1.10 5.37 19.84
N SER A 46 -1.76 6.49 19.53
CA SER A 46 -1.84 7.65 20.41
C SER A 46 -2.66 7.42 21.69
N PHE A 47 -3.42 6.31 21.75
CA PHE A 47 -4.17 5.88 22.93
C PHE A 47 -3.49 4.76 23.72
N ALA A 48 -2.37 4.21 23.22
CA ALA A 48 -1.62 3.20 23.93
C ALA A 48 -0.75 3.86 25.02
N PRO A 49 -0.67 3.29 26.23
CA PRO A 49 0.28 3.76 27.24
C PRO A 49 1.70 3.44 26.79
N ASP A 50 2.66 4.30 27.14
CA ASP A 50 4.08 4.07 26.86
C ASP A 50 4.58 2.80 27.56
N THR A 51 5.37 2.00 26.84
CA THR A 51 5.91 0.71 27.27
C THR A 51 7.40 0.61 26.94
N ASP A 52 8.11 -0.35 27.55
CA ASP A 52 9.50 -0.68 27.22
C ASP A 52 9.71 -1.04 25.72
N ALA A 53 8.62 -1.40 25.01
CA ALA A 53 8.67 -1.67 23.58
C ALA A 53 8.82 -0.38 22.75
N ASP A 54 8.29 0.75 23.22
CA ASP A 54 8.38 2.04 22.55
C ASP A 54 9.81 2.59 22.63
N ASP A 55 10.46 2.46 23.79
CA ASP A 55 11.89 2.75 23.97
C ASP A 55 12.77 1.89 23.05
N ALA A 56 12.39 0.62 22.86
CA ALA A 56 13.10 -0.27 21.95
C ALA A 56 12.90 0.13 20.48
N GLN A 57 11.69 0.58 20.12
CA GLN A 57 11.37 1.09 18.80
C GLN A 57 12.16 2.36 18.49
N GLU A 58 12.22 3.34 19.40
CA GLU A 58 12.98 4.58 19.23
C GLU A 58 14.48 4.29 19.01
N ARG A 59 15.03 3.31 19.73
CA ARG A 59 16.42 2.86 19.54
C ARG A 59 16.66 2.22 18.18
N ILE A 60 15.69 1.49 17.66
CA ILE A 60 15.76 0.85 16.33
C ILE A 60 15.65 1.92 15.25
N GLU A 61 14.68 2.82 15.36
CA GLU A 61 14.46 3.92 14.42
C GLU A 61 15.64 4.88 14.40
N GLY A 62 16.24 5.19 15.54
CA GLY A 62 17.46 6.00 15.61
C GLY A 62 18.69 5.36 14.96
N ALA A 63 18.71 4.03 14.78
CA ALA A 63 19.82 3.30 14.16
C ALA A 63 19.58 2.93 12.69
N ILE A 64 18.32 2.70 12.30
CA ILE A 64 17.94 2.13 10.99
C ILE A 64 17.12 3.12 10.14
N GLY A 65 16.52 4.16 10.76
CA GLY A 65 15.58 5.09 10.13
C GLY A 65 14.12 4.77 10.49
N THR A 66 13.20 5.71 10.22
CA THR A 66 11.77 5.51 10.47
C THR A 66 11.22 4.36 9.63
N SER A 67 10.33 3.55 10.22
CA SER A 67 9.70 2.45 9.51
C SER A 67 8.77 2.98 8.42
N PRO A 68 8.87 2.47 7.17
CA PRO A 68 7.98 2.89 6.10
C PRO A 68 6.55 2.36 6.29
N HIS A 69 5.61 3.00 5.62
CA HIS A 69 4.19 2.67 5.65
C HIS A 69 3.74 2.01 4.34
N LEU A 70 3.32 0.75 4.42
CA LEU A 70 2.96 -0.05 3.26
C LEU A 70 1.45 0.00 2.96
N ILE A 71 1.10 0.36 1.73
CA ILE A 71 -0.24 0.19 1.17
C ILE A 71 -0.24 -1.05 0.27
N TYR A 72 -1.21 -1.92 0.50
CA TYR A 72 -1.40 -3.15 -0.27
C TYR A 72 -2.68 -3.08 -1.07
N ILE A 73 -2.56 -3.17 -2.38
CA ILE A 73 -3.68 -3.02 -3.30
C ILE A 73 -3.83 -4.34 -4.06
N ASN A 74 -5.00 -4.97 -3.93
CA ASN A 74 -5.33 -6.14 -4.72
C ASN A 74 -5.96 -5.69 -6.03
N VAL A 75 -5.23 -5.89 -7.12
CA VAL A 75 -5.60 -5.52 -8.47
C VAL A 75 -6.26 -6.71 -9.13
N LYS A 76 -7.50 -6.53 -9.57
CA LYS A 76 -8.26 -7.54 -10.34
C LYS A 76 -8.67 -6.94 -11.68
N PRO A 77 -8.85 -7.73 -12.75
CA PRO A 77 -9.47 -7.23 -13.97
C PRO A 77 -10.95 -6.89 -13.70
N ALA A 78 -11.41 -5.78 -14.27
CA ALA A 78 -12.82 -5.39 -14.25
C ALA A 78 -13.56 -6.18 -15.33
N VAL A 79 -14.01 -7.38 -14.98
CA VAL A 79 -14.81 -8.23 -15.87
C VAL A 79 -16.29 -7.89 -15.78
N SER A 80 -16.90 -7.68 -16.93
CA SER A 80 -18.30 -8.05 -17.20
C SER A 80 -18.41 -9.58 -17.25
N GLU A 81 -19.55 -10.13 -16.86
CA GLU A 81 -19.80 -11.55 -16.50
C GLU A 81 -19.40 -12.62 -17.56
N ASP A 82 -19.00 -12.23 -18.77
CA ASP A 82 -18.82 -13.12 -19.93
C ASP A 82 -17.36 -13.33 -20.39
N GLN A 83 -16.35 -12.71 -19.77
CA GLN A 83 -14.94 -12.89 -20.15
C GLN A 83 -14.08 -13.54 -19.07
N VAL A 84 -13.09 -14.32 -19.48
CA VAL A 84 -12.08 -14.88 -18.57
C VAL A 84 -11.23 -13.72 -18.05
N ALA A 85 -11.32 -13.50 -16.75
CA ALA A 85 -10.72 -12.42 -16.01
C ALA A 85 -9.20 -12.62 -15.89
N ASN A 86 -8.41 -12.05 -16.81
CA ASN A 86 -6.95 -12.12 -16.75
C ASN A 86 -6.33 -10.74 -16.45
N VAL A 87 -5.63 -10.64 -15.32
CA VAL A 87 -4.94 -9.39 -14.91
C VAL A 87 -3.63 -9.16 -15.67
N LEU A 88 -3.11 -10.21 -16.32
CA LEU A 88 -1.86 -10.17 -17.07
C LEU A 88 -2.08 -9.89 -18.55
N GLU A 89 -3.28 -9.56 -19.01
CA GLU A 89 -3.46 -9.08 -20.39
C GLU A 89 -2.64 -7.81 -20.64
N MET A 90 -2.08 -7.65 -21.84
CA MET A 90 -1.20 -6.51 -22.15
C MET A 90 -1.88 -5.17 -21.87
N LYS A 91 -3.15 -5.02 -22.25
CA LYS A 91 -3.95 -3.82 -21.95
C LYS A 91 -4.13 -3.56 -20.45
N ALA A 92 -4.29 -4.62 -19.66
CA ALA A 92 -4.43 -4.50 -18.21
C ALA A 92 -3.10 -4.06 -17.56
N LEU A 93 -1.98 -4.58 -18.06
CA LEU A 93 -0.65 -4.19 -17.61
C LEU A 93 -0.30 -2.75 -18.01
N GLN A 94 -0.66 -2.32 -19.22
CA GLN A 94 -0.52 -0.94 -19.66
C GLN A 94 -1.31 0.03 -18.77
N GLN A 95 -2.57 -0.29 -18.47
CA GLN A 95 -3.35 0.50 -17.51
C GLN A 95 -2.68 0.55 -16.13
N LEU A 96 -2.12 -0.58 -15.67
CA LEU A 96 -1.42 -0.62 -14.39
C LEU A 96 -0.13 0.22 -14.40
N ALA A 97 0.57 0.32 -15.54
CA ALA A 97 1.72 1.20 -15.73
C ALA A 97 1.33 2.69 -15.77
N GLU A 98 0.20 3.02 -16.39
CA GLU A 98 -0.38 4.36 -16.36
C GLU A 98 -0.79 4.76 -14.93
N ASP A 99 -1.48 3.87 -14.21
CA ASP A 99 -1.90 4.08 -12.83
C ASP A 99 -0.67 4.26 -11.92
N TYR A 100 0.40 3.50 -12.15
CA TYR A 100 1.69 3.67 -11.47
C TYR A 100 2.27 5.06 -11.68
N SER A 101 2.37 5.50 -12.94
CA SER A 101 2.96 6.79 -13.32
C SER A 101 2.15 7.96 -12.77
N MET A 102 0.83 7.82 -12.74
CA MET A 102 -0.09 8.80 -12.17
C MET A 102 0.14 8.98 -10.65
N ILE A 103 0.28 7.88 -9.90
CA ILE A 103 0.57 7.93 -8.47
C ILE A 103 1.96 8.48 -8.21
N GLN A 104 2.95 8.08 -9.03
CA GLN A 104 4.31 8.59 -8.92
C GLN A 104 4.35 10.12 -9.10
N SER A 105 3.70 10.64 -10.14
CA SER A 105 3.58 12.08 -10.39
C SER A 105 2.91 12.81 -9.22
N TYR A 106 1.83 12.24 -8.67
CA TYR A 106 1.17 12.78 -7.49
C TYR A 106 2.10 12.83 -6.27
N SER A 107 2.95 11.82 -6.07
CA SER A 107 3.98 11.82 -5.02
C SER A 107 4.96 12.97 -5.19
N GLU A 108 5.52 13.13 -6.38
CA GLU A 108 6.52 14.15 -6.70
C GLU A 108 5.97 15.57 -6.50
N GLU A 109 4.72 15.81 -6.90
CA GLU A 109 4.03 17.09 -6.69
C GLU A 109 3.70 17.39 -5.23
N ASN A 110 3.62 16.36 -4.38
CA ASN A 110 3.19 16.48 -2.99
C ASN A 110 4.33 16.20 -1.98
N GLY A 111 5.58 16.43 -2.40
CA GLY A 111 6.74 16.37 -1.51
C GLY A 111 7.46 15.02 -1.48
N PHE A 112 7.37 14.23 -2.55
CA PHE A 112 8.08 12.96 -2.73
C PHE A 112 7.81 11.96 -1.60
N PHE A 113 6.53 11.75 -1.28
CA PHE A 113 6.13 10.97 -0.12
C PHE A 113 6.20 9.45 -0.32
N ILE A 114 6.34 8.98 -1.56
CA ILE A 114 6.44 7.56 -1.91
C ILE A 114 7.91 7.21 -2.12
N ASP A 115 8.42 6.29 -1.30
CA ASP A 115 9.80 5.79 -1.40
C ASP A 115 9.94 4.73 -2.49
N SER A 116 8.91 3.90 -2.67
CA SER A 116 8.95 2.77 -3.60
C SER A 116 7.55 2.30 -4.00
N GLN A 117 7.42 1.77 -5.21
CA GLN A 117 6.21 1.14 -5.72
C GLN A 117 6.59 -0.12 -6.50
N ILE A 118 5.91 -1.23 -6.25
CA ILE A 118 6.18 -2.51 -6.93
C ILE A 118 4.85 -3.15 -7.35
N ASN A 119 4.71 -3.44 -8.64
CA ASN A 119 3.58 -4.17 -9.21
C ASN A 119 4.02 -4.98 -10.45
N ALA A 120 3.11 -5.76 -11.03
CA ALA A 120 3.45 -6.62 -12.18
C ALA A 120 3.92 -5.85 -13.42
N ALA A 121 3.32 -4.69 -13.73
CA ALA A 121 3.73 -3.88 -14.87
C ALA A 121 5.12 -3.28 -14.66
N GLU A 122 5.38 -2.75 -13.47
CA GLU A 122 6.69 -2.18 -13.11
C GLU A 122 7.82 -3.21 -13.14
N VAL A 123 7.55 -4.45 -12.73
CA VAL A 123 8.51 -5.55 -12.87
C VAL A 123 8.82 -5.85 -14.34
N LEU A 124 7.82 -5.74 -15.23
CA LEU A 124 8.02 -5.92 -16.67
C LEU A 124 8.79 -4.74 -17.28
N GLU A 125 8.48 -3.51 -16.90
CA GLU A 125 9.24 -2.32 -17.34
C GLU A 125 10.71 -2.44 -16.97
N ARG A 126 11.04 -2.80 -15.72
CA ARG A 126 12.42 -3.07 -15.29
C ARG A 126 13.09 -4.19 -16.11
N PHE A 127 12.33 -5.21 -16.51
CA PHE A 127 12.85 -6.29 -17.35
C PHE A 127 13.18 -5.80 -18.77
N LEU A 128 12.32 -4.95 -19.36
CA LEU A 128 12.58 -4.31 -20.65
C LEU A 128 13.83 -3.42 -20.60
N GLU A 129 13.97 -2.63 -19.54
CA GLU A 129 15.16 -1.79 -19.31
C GLU A 129 16.44 -2.63 -19.19
N GLN A 130 16.40 -3.73 -18.44
CA GLN A 130 17.55 -4.65 -18.29
C GLN A 130 17.98 -5.29 -19.60
N ARG A 131 17.02 -5.53 -20.49
CA ARG A 131 17.26 -6.06 -21.84
C ARG A 131 17.64 -4.96 -22.84
N ASN A 132 17.84 -3.73 -22.36
CA ASN A 132 18.24 -2.56 -23.16
C ASN A 132 17.23 -2.24 -24.28
N HIS A 133 15.95 -2.54 -24.06
CA HIS A 133 14.88 -2.17 -24.98
C HIS A 133 14.62 -0.66 -24.89
N THR A 134 14.41 -0.01 -26.03
CA THR A 134 14.10 1.43 -26.10
C THR A 134 12.60 1.62 -26.26
N GLY A 135 11.87 1.70 -25.15
CA GLY A 135 10.42 1.91 -25.11
C GLY A 135 9.79 1.32 -23.85
N ASP A 136 8.59 1.79 -23.52
CA ASP A 136 7.80 1.36 -22.37
C ASP A 136 6.82 0.25 -22.76
N LEU A 137 6.16 -0.39 -21.79
CA LEU A 137 5.16 -1.42 -22.02
C LEU A 137 3.98 -0.97 -22.92
N SER A 138 3.77 0.34 -23.02
CA SER A 138 2.76 0.97 -23.90
C SER A 138 2.96 0.70 -25.40
N VAL A 139 4.16 0.32 -25.83
CA VAL A 139 4.45 0.10 -27.27
C VAL A 139 3.96 -1.24 -27.78
N PHE A 140 3.71 -2.21 -26.90
CA PHE A 140 3.36 -3.59 -27.27
C PHE A 140 1.86 -3.82 -27.29
N ASN A 141 1.33 -4.50 -28.30
CA ASN A 141 -0.10 -4.82 -28.34
C ASN A 141 -0.44 -6.09 -27.56
N ASP A 142 0.48 -7.05 -27.51
CA ASP A 142 0.32 -8.32 -26.84
C ASP A 142 1.65 -8.87 -26.30
N TRP A 143 1.57 -9.98 -25.54
CA TRP A 143 2.75 -10.64 -24.97
C TRP A 143 3.69 -11.20 -26.03
N ARG A 144 3.18 -11.63 -27.19
CA ARG A 144 4.03 -12.17 -28.24
C ARG A 144 4.94 -11.08 -28.79
N GLU A 145 4.39 -9.92 -29.13
CA GLU A 145 5.15 -8.79 -29.65
C GLU A 145 6.24 -8.36 -28.67
N MET A 146 5.92 -8.32 -27.37
CA MET A 146 6.90 -8.01 -26.32
C MET A 146 8.01 -9.07 -26.22
N LEU A 147 7.63 -10.36 -26.21
CA LEU A 147 8.60 -11.45 -26.09
C LEU A 147 9.48 -11.56 -27.34
N ASP A 148 8.92 -11.41 -28.54
CA ASP A 148 9.66 -11.37 -29.81
C ASP A 148 10.67 -10.22 -29.87
N ALA A 149 10.35 -9.07 -29.25
CA ALA A 149 11.23 -7.91 -29.23
C ALA A 149 12.40 -8.04 -28.24
N VAL A 150 12.28 -8.91 -27.24
CA VAL A 150 13.19 -8.99 -26.09
C VAL A 150 13.99 -10.30 -26.07
N LEU A 151 13.45 -11.37 -26.63
CA LEU A 151 14.08 -12.68 -26.69
C LEU A 151 14.75 -12.88 -28.05
N GLU A 152 16.07 -12.81 -28.07
CA GLU A 152 16.90 -13.10 -29.24
C GLU A 152 17.30 -14.60 -29.28
N ASP A 153 16.30 -15.49 -29.33
CA ASP A 153 16.46 -16.97 -29.52
C ASP A 153 16.73 -17.80 -28.23
N GLU A 154 16.08 -17.45 -27.10
CA GLU A 154 16.18 -18.20 -25.82
C GLU A 154 15.07 -19.25 -25.67
N GLY A 155 15.41 -20.49 -25.27
CA GLY A 155 14.43 -21.52 -24.90
C GLY A 155 13.98 -21.43 -23.43
N CYS A 156 12.83 -22.04 -23.07
CA CYS A 156 12.36 -22.07 -21.66
C CYS A 156 13.40 -22.71 -20.69
N GLY A 157 14.31 -23.53 -21.22
CA GLY A 157 15.43 -24.15 -20.49
C GLY A 157 16.70 -23.30 -20.39
N ASP A 158 16.87 -22.24 -21.19
CA ASP A 158 18.08 -21.41 -21.18
C ASP A 158 18.15 -20.49 -19.95
N ALA A 159 17.03 -20.35 -19.22
CA ALA A 159 17.01 -19.79 -17.88
C ALA A 159 17.90 -20.59 -16.89
N ILE A 160 18.20 -21.87 -17.15
CA ILE A 160 19.13 -22.68 -16.32
C ILE A 160 20.59 -22.22 -16.47
N GLY A 161 20.93 -21.42 -17.49
CA GLY A 161 22.21 -20.73 -17.61
C GLY A 161 22.27 -19.37 -16.88
N SER A 162 21.14 -18.85 -16.41
CA SER A 162 21.07 -17.60 -15.66
C SER A 162 21.34 -17.84 -14.17
N ASP A 163 21.98 -16.86 -13.51
CA ASP A 163 22.39 -16.91 -12.10
C ASP A 163 21.22 -17.41 -11.22
N GLU A 164 21.44 -18.41 -10.36
CA GLU A 164 20.39 -19.04 -9.51
C GLU A 164 19.57 -18.00 -8.73
N ARG A 165 20.20 -16.86 -8.45
CA ARG A 165 19.61 -15.67 -7.85
C ARG A 165 18.47 -15.06 -8.67
N SER A 166 18.58 -15.00 -9.99
CA SER A 166 17.55 -14.46 -10.89
C SER A 166 16.31 -15.36 -10.91
N ILE A 167 16.50 -16.67 -10.97
CA ILE A 167 15.42 -17.66 -10.90
C ILE A 167 14.70 -17.58 -9.54
N ALA A 168 15.47 -17.53 -8.44
CA ALA A 168 14.90 -17.40 -7.10
C ALA A 168 14.12 -16.09 -6.93
N THR A 169 14.60 -14.99 -7.53
CA THR A 169 13.92 -13.68 -7.48
C THR A 169 12.63 -13.70 -8.30
N ALA A 170 12.65 -14.27 -9.50
CA ALA A 170 11.45 -14.42 -10.34
C ALA A 170 10.40 -15.32 -9.67
N ALA A 171 10.82 -16.44 -9.06
CA ALA A 171 9.94 -17.31 -8.29
C ALA A 171 9.33 -16.59 -7.08
N PHE A 172 10.14 -15.79 -6.36
CA PHE A 172 9.64 -14.97 -5.27
C PHE A 172 8.62 -13.93 -5.75
N ALA A 173 8.95 -13.16 -6.79
CA ALA A 173 8.06 -12.14 -7.36
C ALA A 173 6.74 -12.76 -7.83
N SER A 174 6.79 -13.88 -8.54
CA SER A 174 5.63 -14.66 -8.94
C SER A 174 4.77 -15.08 -7.74
N SER A 175 5.37 -15.70 -6.73
CA SER A 175 4.64 -16.20 -5.56
C SER A 175 4.11 -15.12 -4.61
N ALA A 176 4.76 -13.95 -4.58
CA ALA A 176 4.43 -12.86 -3.66
C ALA A 176 3.48 -11.83 -4.28
N LEU A 177 3.62 -11.56 -5.59
CA LEU A 177 2.86 -10.53 -6.28
C LEU A 177 1.66 -11.10 -7.03
N LEU A 178 1.77 -12.30 -7.62
CA LEU A 178 0.70 -12.87 -8.43
C LEU A 178 -0.15 -13.84 -7.63
N HIS A 179 -1.41 -13.98 -8.05
CA HIS A 179 -2.31 -14.94 -7.42
C HIS A 179 -1.86 -16.39 -7.67
N LYS A 180 -2.25 -17.29 -6.77
CA LYS A 180 -1.86 -18.72 -6.78
C LYS A 180 -2.33 -19.50 -8.02
N ASP A 181 -3.19 -18.92 -8.84
CA ASP A 181 -3.70 -19.49 -10.09
C ASP A 181 -2.93 -19.00 -11.32
N LEU A 182 -1.75 -18.41 -11.10
CA LEU A 182 -0.82 -18.08 -12.19
C LEU A 182 -0.55 -19.32 -13.04
N ASP A 183 -0.88 -19.22 -14.32
CA ASP A 183 -0.49 -20.18 -15.35
C ASP A 183 0.42 -19.49 -16.36
N TYR A 184 1.69 -19.92 -16.37
CA TYR A 184 2.73 -19.46 -17.29
C TYR A 184 3.05 -20.51 -18.37
N SER A 185 2.35 -21.66 -18.39
CA SER A 185 2.53 -22.71 -19.40
C SER A 185 2.44 -22.20 -20.85
N PRO A 186 1.53 -21.26 -21.20
CA PRO A 186 1.44 -20.74 -22.57
C PRO A 186 2.74 -20.10 -23.08
N ILE A 187 3.56 -19.53 -22.19
CA ILE A 187 4.86 -18.95 -22.56
C ILE A 187 5.84 -20.06 -22.96
N CYS A 188 5.96 -21.12 -22.16
CA CYS A 188 6.89 -22.22 -22.49
C CYS A 188 6.44 -22.99 -23.74
N ASP A 189 5.13 -23.24 -23.90
CA ASP A 189 4.59 -23.89 -25.10
C ASP A 189 4.93 -23.09 -26.37
N TRP A 190 4.87 -21.76 -26.27
CA TRP A 190 5.24 -20.86 -27.35
C TRP A 190 6.76 -20.85 -27.61
N LEU A 191 7.60 -20.82 -26.57
CA LEU A 191 9.06 -20.87 -26.73
C LEU A 191 9.54 -22.17 -27.37
N GLU A 192 8.89 -23.31 -27.08
CA GLU A 192 9.27 -24.60 -27.66
C GLU A 192 8.75 -24.81 -29.08
N SER A 193 7.52 -24.36 -29.37
CA SER A 193 6.84 -24.65 -30.64
C SER A 193 6.81 -23.49 -31.63
N GLY A 194 7.04 -22.26 -31.18
CA GLY A 194 6.81 -21.02 -31.92
C GLY A 194 5.33 -20.70 -32.20
N GLN A 195 4.41 -21.54 -31.72
CA GLN A 195 2.98 -21.47 -32.02
C GLN A 195 2.14 -21.26 -30.75
N GLY A 196 0.91 -20.77 -30.90
CA GLY A 196 0.01 -20.50 -29.76
C GLY A 196 0.20 -19.11 -29.13
N ASN A 197 -0.76 -18.67 -28.32
CA ASN A 197 -0.71 -17.35 -27.67
C ASN A 197 0.12 -17.43 -26.37
N PRO A 198 1.24 -16.70 -26.24
CA PRO A 198 2.09 -16.76 -25.05
C PRO A 198 1.54 -15.96 -23.85
N THR A 199 0.31 -15.43 -23.89
CA THR A 199 -0.23 -14.66 -22.76
C THR A 199 -0.39 -15.54 -21.51
N PRO A 200 0.32 -15.25 -20.39
CA PRO A 200 0.11 -15.93 -19.12
C PRO A 200 -1.22 -15.49 -18.50
N THR A 201 -1.77 -16.30 -17.60
CA THR A 201 -3.05 -16.01 -16.94
C THR A 201 -2.93 -15.94 -15.43
N ALA A 202 -3.56 -14.94 -14.81
CA ALA A 202 -3.74 -14.87 -13.36
C ALA A 202 -4.99 -14.05 -13.01
N SER A 203 -5.70 -14.42 -11.93
CA SER A 203 -6.94 -13.72 -11.56
C SER A 203 -6.73 -12.39 -10.84
N SER A 204 -5.56 -12.18 -10.22
CA SER A 204 -5.23 -10.93 -9.54
C SER A 204 -3.72 -10.74 -9.37
N THR A 205 -3.30 -9.50 -9.17
CA THR A 205 -1.93 -9.12 -8.82
C THR A 205 -1.92 -8.16 -7.62
N LEU A 206 -0.86 -8.20 -6.83
CA LEU A 206 -0.61 -7.31 -5.71
C LEU A 206 0.22 -6.12 -6.18
N TRP A 207 -0.24 -4.93 -5.79
CA TRP A 207 0.56 -3.71 -5.88
C TRP A 207 0.90 -3.23 -4.48
N LEU A 208 2.20 -3.13 -4.23
CA LEU A 208 2.80 -2.60 -3.02
C LEU A 208 3.21 -1.13 -3.25
N ILE A 209 2.76 -0.23 -2.38
CA ILE A 209 3.22 1.17 -2.36
C ILE A 209 3.83 1.42 -0.98
N GLU A 210 5.04 1.92 -0.96
CA GLU A 210 5.80 2.28 0.23
C GLU A 210 5.80 3.80 0.40
N ILE A 211 5.09 4.26 1.43
CA ILE A 211 5.08 5.66 1.85
C ILE A 211 6.17 5.87 2.88
N SER A 212 6.87 7.00 2.78
CA SER A 212 7.92 7.40 3.70
C SER A 212 7.46 7.39 5.16
N GLY A 213 8.31 6.85 6.03
CA GLY A 213 8.08 6.78 7.47
C GLY A 213 8.16 8.14 8.18
N GLU A 214 8.74 9.14 7.52
CA GLU A 214 8.95 10.49 8.08
C GLU A 214 7.69 11.38 8.00
N ILE A 215 6.59 10.84 7.46
CA ILE A 215 5.37 11.60 7.19
C ILE A 215 4.40 11.47 8.36
N GLU A 216 3.87 12.62 8.77
CA GLU A 216 2.89 12.70 9.84
C GLU A 216 1.64 11.85 9.54
N SER A 217 1.01 11.33 10.59
CA SER A 217 -0.13 10.42 10.47
C SER A 217 -1.28 10.99 9.64
N ASP A 218 -1.55 12.29 9.78
CA ASP A 218 -2.67 12.95 9.12
C ASP A 218 -2.41 13.12 7.63
N ASP A 219 -1.19 13.51 7.25
CA ASP A 219 -0.78 13.60 5.85
C ASP A 219 -0.71 12.23 5.19
N ARG A 220 -0.17 11.23 5.89
CA ARG A 220 -0.18 9.83 5.42
C ARG A 220 -1.60 9.35 5.12
N GLN A 221 -2.56 9.62 6.01
CA GLN A 221 -3.96 9.27 5.80
C GLN A 221 -4.57 10.04 4.62
N ARG A 222 -4.27 11.34 4.50
CA ARG A 222 -4.70 12.18 3.37
C ARG A 222 -4.19 11.62 2.04
N HIS A 223 -2.91 11.30 1.94
CA HIS A 223 -2.29 10.71 0.75
C HIS A 223 -2.87 9.34 0.41
N ALA A 224 -3.04 8.45 1.40
CA ALA A 224 -3.64 7.14 1.19
C ALA A 224 -5.10 7.23 0.68
N ASN A 225 -5.88 8.20 1.17
CA ASN A 225 -7.24 8.45 0.69
C ASN A 225 -7.27 9.07 -0.71
N GLN A 226 -6.31 9.93 -1.03
CA GLN A 226 -6.19 10.51 -2.36
C GLN A 226 -5.81 9.46 -3.40
N ILE A 227 -4.81 8.62 -3.11
CA ILE A 227 -4.44 7.46 -3.95
C ILE A 227 -5.65 6.58 -4.23
N ARG A 228 -6.46 6.28 -3.20
CA ARG A 228 -7.69 5.52 -3.36
C ARG A 228 -8.67 6.20 -4.33
N THR A 229 -8.82 7.51 -4.22
CA THR A 229 -9.75 8.27 -5.05
C THR A 229 -9.31 8.25 -6.51
N MET A 230 -8.01 8.43 -6.75
CA MET A 230 -7.41 8.35 -8.09
C MET A 230 -7.66 6.97 -8.74
N LEU A 231 -7.42 5.90 -7.98
CA LEU A 231 -7.59 4.52 -8.46
C LEU A 231 -9.06 4.09 -8.62
N SER A 232 -10.01 4.81 -8.02
CA SER A 232 -11.44 4.50 -8.14
C SER A 232 -12.11 5.09 -9.40
N GLY A 233 -11.42 5.99 -10.12
CA GLY A 233 -12.04 6.91 -11.08
C GLY A 233 -12.15 6.44 -12.54
N GLY A 234 -11.51 5.35 -12.97
CA GLY A 234 -11.53 5.01 -14.40
C GLY A 234 -10.79 3.76 -14.87
N SER A 235 -10.41 2.83 -13.98
CA SER A 235 -9.56 1.72 -14.37
C SER A 235 -10.37 0.53 -14.92
N ILE A 236 -9.83 -0.14 -15.95
CA ILE A 236 -10.24 -1.49 -16.40
C ILE A 236 -9.88 -2.54 -15.32
N LEU A 237 -9.36 -2.10 -14.17
CA LEU A 237 -9.03 -2.91 -13.02
C LEU A 237 -9.99 -2.59 -11.86
N ALA A 238 -10.53 -3.64 -11.25
CA ALA A 238 -11.22 -3.55 -9.97
C ALA A 238 -10.18 -3.60 -8.83
N LEU A 239 -9.86 -2.44 -8.26
CA LEU A 239 -8.93 -2.34 -7.14
C LEU A 239 -9.68 -2.48 -5.81
N ASN A 240 -9.48 -3.61 -5.12
CA ASN A 240 -10.07 -3.88 -3.81
C ASN A 240 -9.01 -3.85 -2.71
N ARG A 241 -9.37 -3.32 -1.54
CA ARG A 241 -8.47 -3.34 -0.37
C ARG A 241 -8.38 -4.77 0.18
N CYS A 242 -7.17 -5.30 0.35
CA CYS A 242 -6.93 -6.42 1.27
C CYS A 242 -6.66 -5.86 2.68
N CYS A 243 -7.65 -5.24 3.31
CA CYS A 243 -7.47 -4.67 4.66
C CYS A 243 -7.41 -5.74 5.77
N ALA A 244 -7.71 -7.01 5.47
CA ALA A 244 -7.86 -8.07 6.48
C ALA A 244 -6.78 -9.16 6.46
N LEU A 245 -6.02 -9.34 5.37
CA LEU A 245 -5.19 -10.55 5.22
C LEU A 245 -3.75 -10.43 5.77
N LEU A 246 -3.23 -9.21 5.93
CA LEU A 246 -1.78 -9.01 6.15
C LEU A 246 -1.35 -8.82 7.60
N ARG A 247 -2.27 -8.51 8.53
CA ARG A 247 -1.92 -8.65 9.96
C ARG A 247 -1.59 -10.11 10.30
N TRP A 248 -2.19 -11.07 9.58
CA TRP A 248 -1.84 -12.49 9.70
C TRP A 248 -0.47 -12.81 9.08
N ILE A 249 -0.13 -12.27 7.91
CA ILE A 249 1.19 -12.53 7.27
C ILE A 249 2.33 -11.88 8.07
N SER A 250 2.17 -10.66 8.57
CA SER A 250 3.15 -10.00 9.45
C SER A 250 3.31 -10.77 10.77
N PHE A 251 2.20 -11.15 11.42
CA PHE A 251 2.22 -11.93 12.66
C PHE A 251 2.81 -13.35 12.47
N ASN A 252 2.55 -13.99 11.32
CA ASN A 252 3.06 -15.33 11.02
C ASN A 252 4.56 -15.27 10.64
N LYS A 253 5.03 -14.21 9.98
CA LYS A 253 6.48 -14.02 9.72
C LYS A 253 7.24 -13.80 11.02
N GLN A 254 6.67 -13.07 11.99
CA GLN A 254 7.25 -12.87 13.32
C GLN A 254 7.21 -14.15 14.19
N SER A 255 6.14 -14.96 14.10
CA SER A 255 6.07 -16.24 14.81
C SER A 255 7.04 -17.29 14.26
N GLN A 256 7.25 -17.33 12.94
CA GLN A 256 8.20 -18.23 12.28
C GLN A 256 9.66 -17.86 12.56
N LEU A 257 9.97 -16.56 12.66
CA LEU A 257 11.30 -16.08 13.09
C LEU A 257 11.56 -16.38 14.58
N SER A 258 10.54 -16.28 15.44
CA SER A 258 10.63 -16.66 16.87
C SER A 258 10.74 -18.18 17.10
N ALA A 259 10.19 -19.00 16.20
CA ALA A 259 10.28 -20.46 16.26
C ALA A 259 11.64 -20.97 15.74
N LYS A 260 12.21 -20.36 14.69
CA LYS A 260 13.55 -20.72 14.19
C LYS A 260 14.69 -20.24 15.09
N GLY A 261 14.48 -19.19 15.89
CA GLY A 261 15.45 -18.72 16.89
C GLY A 261 15.64 -19.62 18.12
N ARG A 262 14.82 -20.68 18.30
CA ARG A 262 14.93 -21.62 19.43
C ARG A 262 15.47 -23.01 19.08
N ALA A 263 15.78 -23.28 17.81
CA ALA A 263 16.30 -24.57 17.36
C ALA A 263 17.83 -24.61 17.12
N CYS A 264 18.54 -23.51 17.39
CA CYS A 264 20.01 -23.45 17.35
C CYS A 264 20.58 -23.06 18.71
N LEU A 265 20.15 -23.72 19.78
CA LEU A 265 20.88 -23.74 21.05
C LEU A 265 20.47 -24.95 21.90
N SER A 266 20.84 -26.14 21.47
CA SER A 266 21.21 -27.24 22.36
C SER A 266 21.87 -28.34 21.54
N ILE A 267 22.84 -28.99 22.15
CA ILE A 267 23.68 -30.10 21.67
C ILE A 267 22.89 -31.16 20.89
#